data_AF-A0A222E8G9-F1
#
_entry.id   AF-A0A222E8G9-F1
#
_cell.length_a   1.000
_cell.length_b   1.000
_cell.length_c   1.000
_cell.angle_alpha   90.00
_cell.angle_beta   90.00
_cell.angle_gamma   90.00
#
_symmetry.space_group_name_H-M   'P 1'
#
loop_
_entity.id
_entity.type
_entity.pdbx_description
1 polymer ?
#
loop_
_entity_poly.entity_id
_entity_poly.type
_entity_poly.pdbx_seq_one_letter_code
_entity_poly.pdbx_strand_id
1 'polypeptide(L)'
;MKTSKTDLEAATGTRAYPSMQFDDKGALNAHVGAPGEIAALLGMKTPDAAQGVFYSALEALGASAKSKAQLVAAMFAEIEPRDGIEAMLVAQMTATHVAMAVVSEKMSHASMFTVRESYERSMTRLSRTYLAQMDALKKYRAKAQQVVRVERVTVHEGGQAIVGDVRHGGDG
;
A
#
# COMPACT_ATOMS: atom_id res chain seq x y z
N MET A 1 13.41 -2.19 -32.89
CA MET A 1 12.51 -3.16 -32.22
C MET A 1 11.43 -2.34 -31.50
N LYS A 2 10.19 -2.38 -32.01
CA LYS A 2 9.02 -1.69 -31.43
C LYS A 2 8.44 -2.60 -30.34
N THR A 3 8.28 -2.13 -29.11
CA THR A 3 7.41 -2.79 -28.11
C THR A 3 6.18 -1.91 -27.89
N SER A 4 5.09 -2.30 -28.56
CA SER A 4 3.75 -1.75 -28.41
C SER A 4 3.16 -2.18 -27.07
N LYS A 5 2.57 -1.23 -26.34
CA LYS A 5 1.71 -1.47 -25.17
C LYS A 5 0.36 -2.02 -25.63
N THR A 6 0.16 -3.34 -25.52
CA THR A 6 -1.11 -4.08 -25.71
C THR A 6 -0.67 -5.55 -25.55
N ASP A 7 -1.04 -6.37 -24.58
CA ASP A 7 -2.20 -6.48 -23.73
C ASP A 7 -1.74 -7.09 -22.39
N LEU A 8 -2.04 -6.45 -21.26
CA LEU A 8 -2.01 -7.12 -19.96
C LEU A 8 -3.47 -7.17 -19.53
N GLU A 9 -4.00 -8.38 -19.58
CA GLU A 9 -5.39 -8.75 -19.39
C GLU A 9 -6.02 -8.04 -18.19
N ALA A 10 -7.20 -7.46 -18.41
CA ALA A 10 -8.04 -6.93 -17.34
C ALA A 10 -8.45 -8.10 -16.43
N ALA A 11 -7.71 -8.26 -15.33
CA ALA A 11 -7.99 -9.27 -14.32
C ALA A 11 -9.40 -9.01 -13.73
N THR A 12 -10.29 -9.97 -13.92
CA THR A 12 -11.71 -9.94 -13.49
C THR A 12 -11.88 -10.16 -11.98
N GLY A 13 -10.98 -9.63 -11.15
CA GLY A 13 -11.02 -9.78 -9.69
C GLY A 13 -10.54 -8.56 -8.90
N THR A 14 -10.00 -7.54 -9.56
CA THR A 14 -9.50 -6.32 -8.93
C THR A 14 -10.62 -5.32 -8.68
N ARG A 15 -10.59 -4.58 -7.56
CA ARG A 15 -11.50 -3.45 -7.34
C ARG A 15 -11.46 -2.48 -8.53
N ALA A 16 -12.63 -1.97 -8.93
CA ALA A 16 -12.70 -0.90 -9.91
C ALA A 16 -11.84 0.30 -9.45
N TYR A 17 -11.11 0.90 -10.38
CA TYR A 17 -10.21 2.03 -10.11
C TYR A 17 -10.28 3.05 -11.25
N PRO A 18 -10.02 4.34 -10.96
CA PRO A 18 -10.20 5.40 -11.94
C PRO A 18 -9.16 5.33 -13.06
N SER A 19 -9.58 5.79 -14.25
CA SER A 19 -8.67 6.10 -15.35
C SER A 19 -8.12 7.52 -15.19
N MET A 20 -6.79 7.62 -15.12
CA MET A 20 -6.07 8.87 -14.92
C MET A 20 -5.64 9.45 -16.27
N GLN A 21 -6.13 10.64 -16.61
CA GLN A 21 -5.82 11.31 -17.87
C GLN A 21 -5.40 12.75 -17.63
N PHE A 22 -4.46 13.24 -18.42
CA PHE A 22 -4.08 14.65 -18.42
C PHE A 22 -4.84 15.37 -19.52
N ASP A 23 -5.41 16.53 -19.22
CA ASP A 23 -5.96 17.41 -20.24
C ASP A 23 -4.87 18.24 -20.94
N ASP A 24 -5.26 18.97 -21.97
CA ASP A 24 -4.38 19.84 -22.76
C ASP A 24 -3.73 20.97 -21.93
N LYS A 25 -4.28 21.28 -20.75
CA LYS A 25 -3.75 22.28 -19.82
C LYS A 25 -2.81 21.66 -18.78
N GLY A 26 -2.62 20.34 -18.81
CA GLY A 26 -1.78 19.60 -17.88
C GLY A 26 -2.45 19.30 -16.53
N ALA A 27 -3.76 19.51 -16.41
CA ALA A 27 -4.52 19.12 -15.23
C ALA A 27 -4.78 17.61 -15.26
N LEU A 28 -4.61 16.96 -14.10
CA LEU A 28 -4.86 15.54 -13.94
C LEU A 28 -6.33 15.31 -13.60
N ASN A 29 -7.03 14.60 -14.48
CA ASN A 29 -8.44 14.25 -14.34
C ASN A 29 -8.57 12.74 -14.06
N ALA A 30 -9.21 12.40 -12.94
CA ALA A 30 -9.55 11.03 -12.58
C ALA A 30 -10.99 10.73 -13.04
N HIS A 31 -11.14 9.80 -13.99
CA HIS A 31 -12.44 9.35 -14.46
C HIS A 31 -12.89 8.17 -13.61
N VAL A 32 -13.87 8.40 -12.75
CA VAL A 32 -14.52 7.38 -11.92
C VAL A 32 -15.80 6.88 -12.61
N GLY A 33 -16.07 5.57 -12.51
CA GLY A 33 -17.25 4.95 -13.10
C GLY A 33 -18.52 5.13 -12.26
N ALA A 34 -18.39 5.35 -10.95
CA ALA A 34 -19.53 5.56 -10.06
C ALA A 34 -19.21 6.49 -8.86
N PRO A 35 -20.23 7.16 -8.28
CA PRO A 35 -20.08 7.85 -7.00
C PRO A 35 -19.58 6.91 -5.91
N GLY A 36 -18.58 7.33 -5.14
CA GLY A 36 -18.01 6.52 -4.05
C GLY A 36 -16.97 5.49 -4.49
N GLU A 37 -16.64 5.38 -5.79
CA GLU A 37 -15.63 4.44 -6.29
C GLU A 37 -14.28 4.59 -5.58
N ILE A 38 -13.80 5.82 -5.35
CA ILE A 38 -12.54 6.07 -4.63
C ILE A 38 -12.61 5.57 -3.18
N ALA A 39 -13.74 5.76 -2.51
CA ALA A 39 -13.92 5.27 -1.14
C ALA A 39 -13.93 3.74 -1.09
N ALA A 40 -14.60 3.09 -2.04
CA ALA A 40 -14.60 1.64 -2.18
C ALA A 40 -13.20 1.09 -2.52
N LEU A 41 -12.50 1.73 -3.45
CA LEU A 41 -11.12 1.40 -3.83
C LEU A 41 -10.20 1.42 -2.62
N LEU A 42 -10.27 2.48 -1.79
CA LEU A 42 -9.42 2.66 -0.62
C LEU A 42 -9.92 1.90 0.64
N GLY A 43 -11.09 1.27 0.61
CA GLY A 43 -11.68 0.64 1.80
C GLY A 43 -12.08 1.66 2.88
N MET A 44 -12.39 2.90 2.50
CA MET A 44 -12.68 4.00 3.40
C MET A 44 -14.18 4.28 3.47
N LYS A 45 -14.64 4.74 4.64
CA LYS A 45 -16.07 4.98 4.91
C LYS A 45 -16.54 6.38 4.54
N THR A 46 -15.64 7.35 4.49
CA THR A 46 -15.97 8.76 4.23
C THR A 46 -15.37 9.21 2.89
N PRO A 47 -16.16 9.84 2.01
CA PRO A 47 -15.67 10.35 0.74
C PRO A 47 -14.52 11.35 0.88
N ASP A 48 -14.60 12.25 1.87
CA ASP A 48 -13.59 13.30 2.08
C ASP A 48 -12.22 12.71 2.43
N ALA A 49 -12.20 11.70 3.29
CA ALA A 49 -10.95 11.04 3.67
C ALA A 49 -10.39 10.21 2.51
N ALA A 50 -11.26 9.52 1.74
CA ALA A 50 -10.86 8.77 0.57
C ALA A 50 -10.24 9.68 -0.51
N GLN A 51 -10.89 10.81 -0.81
CA GLN A 51 -10.36 11.81 -1.73
C GLN A 51 -9.05 12.41 -1.21
N GLY A 52 -8.98 12.79 0.05
CA GLY A 52 -7.76 13.34 0.66
C GLY A 52 -6.57 12.38 0.61
N VAL A 53 -6.78 11.09 0.91
CA VAL A 53 -5.72 10.07 0.82
C VAL A 53 -5.33 9.82 -0.64
N PHE A 54 -6.29 9.77 -1.56
CA PHE A 54 -5.99 9.56 -2.98
C PHE A 54 -5.20 10.73 -3.59
N TYR A 55 -5.59 11.97 -3.30
CA TYR A 55 -4.87 13.15 -3.79
C TYR A 55 -3.50 13.29 -3.15
N SER A 56 -3.36 13.10 -1.83
CA SER A 56 -2.05 13.14 -1.18
C SER A 56 -1.10 12.06 -1.70
N ALA A 57 -1.62 10.88 -2.10
CA ALA A 57 -0.83 9.85 -2.78
C ALA A 57 -0.29 10.34 -4.13
N LEU A 58 -1.11 11.03 -4.93
CA LEU A 58 -0.69 11.62 -6.21
C LEU A 58 0.32 12.77 -6.02
N GLU A 59 0.08 13.64 -5.04
CA GLU A 59 0.98 14.75 -4.71
C GLU A 59 2.34 14.25 -4.23
N ALA A 60 2.38 13.15 -3.47
CA ALA A 60 3.62 12.54 -2.99
C ALA A 60 4.55 12.05 -4.13
N LEU A 61 4.01 11.82 -5.34
CA LEU A 61 4.82 11.48 -6.51
C LEU A 61 5.53 12.69 -7.14
N GLY A 62 5.13 13.92 -6.79
CA GLY A 62 5.69 15.15 -7.34
C GLY A 62 5.70 15.15 -8.87
N ALA A 63 6.86 15.44 -9.48
CA ALA A 63 7.01 15.47 -10.93
C ALA A 63 6.68 14.12 -11.62
N SER A 64 6.82 13.00 -10.91
CA SER A 64 6.50 11.67 -11.44
C SER A 64 5.01 11.42 -11.60
N ALA A 65 4.15 12.23 -10.96
CA ALA A 65 2.70 12.09 -11.07
C ALA A 65 2.23 12.12 -12.54
N LYS A 66 2.89 12.92 -13.39
CA LYS A 66 2.60 13.03 -14.83
C LYS A 66 2.62 11.70 -15.58
N SER A 67 3.55 10.81 -15.22
CA SER A 67 3.72 9.51 -15.90
C SER A 67 3.26 8.33 -15.06
N LYS A 68 2.98 8.53 -13.77
CA LYS A 68 2.72 7.47 -12.80
C LYS A 68 1.40 7.66 -12.03
N ALA A 69 0.55 8.63 -12.37
CA ALA A 69 -0.76 8.78 -11.73
C ALA A 69 -1.61 7.50 -11.80
N GLN A 70 -1.64 6.83 -12.96
CA GLN A 70 -2.37 5.57 -13.11
C GLN A 70 -1.83 4.47 -12.18
N LEU A 71 -0.52 4.48 -11.88
CA LEU A 71 0.08 3.51 -10.95
C LEU A 71 -0.52 3.65 -9.55
N VAL A 72 -0.80 4.87 -9.08
CA VAL A 72 -1.39 5.07 -7.74
C VAL A 72 -2.76 4.39 -7.65
N ALA A 73 -3.64 4.63 -8.64
CA ALA A 73 -4.95 4.00 -8.70
C ALA A 73 -4.85 2.47 -8.79
N ALA A 74 -3.96 1.96 -9.64
CA ALA A 74 -3.74 0.53 -9.80
C ALA A 74 -3.20 -0.11 -8.51
N MET A 75 -2.25 0.51 -7.81
CA MET A 75 -1.69 -0.05 -6.57
C MET A 75 -2.73 -0.18 -5.45
N PHE A 76 -3.70 0.73 -5.37
CA PHE A 76 -4.82 0.56 -4.45
C PHE A 76 -5.71 -0.63 -4.83
N ALA A 77 -5.95 -0.83 -6.13
CA ALA A 77 -6.70 -1.98 -6.60
C ALA A 77 -5.95 -3.29 -6.34
N GLU A 78 -4.63 -3.33 -6.55
CA GLU A 78 -3.78 -4.51 -6.35
C GLU A 78 -3.64 -4.90 -4.88
N ILE A 79 -3.46 -3.93 -3.99
CA ILE A 79 -3.24 -4.22 -2.56
C ILE A 79 -4.56 -4.39 -1.79
N GLU A 80 -5.65 -3.81 -2.30
CA GLU A 80 -6.99 -3.84 -1.72
C GLU A 80 -7.00 -3.46 -0.23
N PRO A 81 -6.68 -2.19 0.12
CA PRO A 81 -6.71 -1.76 1.51
C PRO A 81 -8.08 -2.01 2.16
N ARG A 82 -8.07 -2.49 3.40
CA ARG A 82 -9.28 -2.90 4.13
C ARG A 82 -9.90 -1.77 4.95
N ASP A 83 -9.12 -0.74 5.23
CA ASP A 83 -9.49 0.44 5.99
C ASP A 83 -8.58 1.63 5.66
N GLY A 84 -8.85 2.78 6.28
CA GLY A 84 -8.09 4.01 6.05
C GLY A 84 -6.61 3.92 6.47
N ILE A 85 -6.24 3.07 7.44
CA ILE A 85 -4.84 2.92 7.85
C ILE A 85 -4.08 2.13 6.79
N GLU A 86 -4.66 1.03 6.29
CA GLU A 86 -4.09 0.33 5.13
C GLU A 86 -4.00 1.25 3.91
N ALA A 87 -5.02 2.06 3.63
CA ALA A 87 -5.01 2.99 2.50
C ALA A 87 -3.85 4.00 2.59
N MET A 88 -3.66 4.63 3.75
CA MET A 88 -2.54 5.55 3.95
C MET A 88 -1.19 4.84 3.80
N LEU A 89 -1.06 3.61 4.30
CA LEU A 89 0.17 2.83 4.16
C LEU A 89 0.45 2.46 2.71
N VAL A 90 -0.57 2.05 1.95
CA VAL A 90 -0.46 1.74 0.51
C VAL A 90 -0.03 2.98 -0.29
N ALA A 91 -0.58 4.15 0.03
CA ALA A 91 -0.15 5.41 -0.57
C ALA A 91 1.35 5.65 -0.36
N GLN A 92 1.82 5.50 0.88
CA GLN A 92 3.23 5.69 1.23
C GLN A 92 4.14 4.64 0.59
N MET A 93 3.70 3.37 0.53
CA MET A 93 4.45 2.29 -0.14
C MET A 93 4.62 2.56 -1.63
N THR A 94 3.54 3.03 -2.28
CA THR A 94 3.56 3.38 -3.71
C THR A 94 4.52 4.54 -3.97
N ALA A 95 4.45 5.62 -3.18
CA ALA A 95 5.37 6.75 -3.28
C ALA A 95 6.83 6.32 -3.05
N THR A 96 7.07 5.45 -2.05
CA THR A 96 8.40 4.90 -1.74
C THR A 96 8.95 4.11 -2.91
N HIS A 97 8.13 3.24 -3.52
CA HIS A 97 8.51 2.46 -4.70
C HIS A 97 8.86 3.37 -5.89
N VAL A 98 8.05 4.40 -6.16
CA VAL A 98 8.34 5.36 -7.25
C VAL A 98 9.65 6.11 -6.97
N ALA A 99 9.88 6.53 -5.72
CA ALA A 99 11.14 7.18 -5.34
C ALA A 99 12.35 6.27 -5.55
N MET A 100 12.26 4.99 -5.20
CA MET A 100 13.31 4.00 -5.47
C MET A 100 13.58 3.85 -6.97
N ALA A 101 12.53 3.76 -7.79
CA ALA A 101 12.67 3.66 -9.24
C ALA A 101 13.36 4.90 -9.84
N VAL A 102 13.00 6.10 -9.39
CA VAL A 102 13.64 7.36 -9.81
C VAL A 102 15.09 7.43 -9.37
N VAL A 103 15.40 7.05 -8.13
CA VAL A 103 16.78 7.02 -7.63
C VAL A 103 17.62 6.03 -8.42
N SER A 104 17.08 4.84 -8.73
CA SER A 104 17.75 3.82 -9.54
C SER A 104 18.05 4.32 -10.96
N GLU A 105 17.08 4.97 -11.61
CA GLU A 105 17.25 5.57 -12.93
C GLU A 105 18.34 6.65 -12.91
N LYS A 106 18.27 7.63 -12.00
CA LYS A 106 19.29 8.68 -11.87
C LYS A 106 20.68 8.13 -11.56
N MET A 107 20.76 7.10 -10.73
CA MET A 107 22.02 6.42 -10.41
C MET A 107 22.66 5.78 -11.65
N SER A 108 21.86 5.23 -12.56
CA SER A 108 22.35 4.60 -13.79
C SER A 108 23.00 5.60 -14.77
N HIS A 109 22.59 6.87 -14.70
CA HIS A 109 23.12 7.96 -15.54
C HIS A 109 24.25 8.76 -14.87
N ALA A 110 24.52 8.52 -13.58
CA ALA A 110 25.54 9.27 -12.83
C ALA A 110 26.96 8.82 -13.20
N SER A 111 27.75 9.71 -13.81
CA SER A 111 29.16 9.49 -14.14
C SER A 111 30.12 9.84 -13.00
N MET A 112 29.74 10.80 -12.15
CA MET A 112 30.55 11.21 -11.00
C MET A 112 30.33 10.25 -9.82
N PHE A 113 31.43 9.72 -9.28
CA PHE A 113 31.41 8.77 -8.16
C PHE A 113 30.64 9.30 -6.94
N THR A 114 30.89 10.55 -6.53
CA THR A 114 30.25 11.17 -5.37
C THR A 114 28.74 11.30 -5.52
N VAL A 115 28.26 11.60 -6.74
CA VAL A 115 26.83 11.66 -7.07
C VAL A 115 26.22 10.27 -7.04
N ARG A 116 26.89 9.28 -7.63
CA ARG A 116 26.45 7.88 -7.61
C ARG A 116 26.32 7.33 -6.18
N GLU A 117 27.30 7.58 -5.33
CA GLU A 117 27.29 7.21 -3.92
C GLU A 117 26.12 7.87 -3.16
N SER A 118 25.77 9.12 -3.48
CA SER A 118 24.62 9.80 -2.89
C SER A 118 23.28 9.13 -3.24
N TYR A 119 23.13 8.63 -4.46
CA TYR A 119 21.96 7.88 -4.89
C TYR A 119 21.93 6.48 -4.25
N GLU A 120 23.06 5.79 -4.17
CA GLU A 120 23.16 4.49 -3.50
C GLU A 120 22.72 4.58 -2.04
N ARG A 121 23.21 5.60 -1.30
CA ARG A 121 22.77 5.84 0.10
C ARG A 121 21.27 6.09 0.18
N SER A 122 20.71 6.83 -0.77
CA SER A 122 19.26 7.12 -0.82
C SER A 122 18.45 5.87 -1.11
N MET A 123 18.90 5.05 -2.07
CA MET A 123 18.31 3.76 -2.41
C MET A 123 18.29 2.83 -1.18
N THR A 124 19.42 2.69 -0.48
CA THR A 124 19.51 1.86 0.73
C THR A 124 18.53 2.31 1.81
N ARG A 125 18.41 3.63 2.05
CA ARG A 125 17.43 4.13 3.03
C ARG A 125 15.99 3.82 2.63
N LEU A 126 15.63 4.05 1.37
CA LEU A 126 14.29 3.78 0.86
C LEU A 126 13.96 2.28 0.89
N SER A 127 14.91 1.41 0.51
CA SER A 127 14.73 -0.05 0.58
C SER A 127 14.42 -0.52 2.00
N ARG A 128 15.12 0.01 3.02
CA ARG A 128 14.80 -0.32 4.42
C ARG A 128 13.42 0.18 4.83
N THR A 129 13.04 1.38 4.41
CA THR A 129 11.69 1.91 4.65
C THR A 129 10.62 1.02 4.01
N TYR A 130 10.84 0.58 2.77
CA TYR A 130 9.90 -0.28 2.06
C TYR A 130 9.72 -1.63 2.77
N LEU A 131 10.81 -2.26 3.20
CA LEU A 131 10.74 -3.49 4.01
C LEU A 131 9.97 -3.28 5.33
N ALA A 132 10.22 -2.16 6.02
CA ALA A 132 9.50 -1.83 7.25
C ALA A 132 7.99 -1.62 7.00
N GLN A 133 7.62 -0.99 5.87
CA GLN A 133 6.22 -0.83 5.47
C GLN A 133 5.56 -2.17 5.15
N MET A 134 6.26 -3.07 4.44
CA MET A 134 5.77 -4.43 4.17
C MET A 134 5.52 -5.20 5.48
N ASP A 135 6.46 -5.15 6.42
CA ASP A 135 6.31 -5.78 7.73
C ASP A 135 5.15 -5.19 8.54
N ALA A 136 4.99 -3.86 8.50
CA ALA A 136 3.88 -3.17 9.15
C ALA A 136 2.53 -3.63 8.57
N LEU A 137 2.39 -3.69 7.23
CA LEU A 137 1.18 -4.17 6.57
C LEU A 137 0.88 -5.62 6.93
N LYS A 138 1.89 -6.50 6.89
CA LYS A 138 1.74 -7.92 7.27
C LYS A 138 1.26 -8.06 8.71
N LYS A 139 1.87 -7.33 9.65
CA LYS A 139 1.50 -7.36 11.08
C LYS A 139 0.10 -6.80 11.31
N TYR A 140 -0.26 -5.71 10.63
CA TYR A 140 -1.59 -5.10 10.72
C TYR A 140 -2.68 -6.08 10.27
N ARG A 141 -2.47 -6.76 9.14
CA ARG A 141 -3.38 -7.78 8.62
C ARG A 141 -3.46 -9.04 9.47
N ALA A 142 -2.36 -9.46 10.09
CA ALA A 142 -2.33 -10.62 10.97
C ALA A 142 -3.16 -10.39 12.26
N LYS A 143 -3.09 -9.20 12.85
CA LYS A 143 -3.92 -8.84 14.03
C LYS A 143 -5.42 -8.85 13.71
N ALA A 144 -5.80 -8.45 12.51
CA ALA A 144 -7.19 -8.52 12.05
C ALA A 144 -7.72 -9.97 11.93
N GLN A 145 -6.84 -10.98 11.85
CA GLN A 145 -7.21 -12.40 11.77
C GLN A 145 -7.25 -13.12 13.12
N GLN A 146 -7.02 -12.46 14.26
CA GLN A 146 -7.09 -13.10 15.57
C GLN A 146 -8.56 -13.35 15.95
N VAL A 147 -9.16 -14.40 15.36
CA VAL A 147 -10.51 -14.87 15.67
C VAL A 147 -10.47 -15.54 17.05
N VAL A 148 -11.04 -14.90 18.05
CA VAL A 148 -11.30 -15.55 19.36
C VAL A 148 -12.45 -16.54 19.15
N ARG A 149 -12.12 -17.83 19.00
CA ARG A 149 -13.11 -18.90 18.93
C ARG A 149 -13.63 -19.18 20.34
N VAL A 150 -14.83 -18.70 20.64
CA VAL A 150 -15.51 -18.99 21.91
C VAL A 150 -16.10 -20.38 21.86
N GLU A 151 -15.39 -21.36 22.41
CA GLU A 151 -15.98 -22.65 22.76
C GLU A 151 -16.60 -22.53 24.16
N ARG A 152 -17.91 -22.79 24.28
CA ARG A 152 -18.55 -22.90 25.59
C ARG A 152 -18.09 -24.19 26.25
N VAL A 153 -17.18 -24.08 27.22
CA VAL A 153 -16.80 -25.19 28.09
C VAL A 153 -17.72 -25.16 29.31
N THR A 154 -18.54 -26.21 29.48
CA THR A 154 -19.33 -26.40 30.70
C THR A 154 -18.41 -26.97 31.77
N VAL A 155 -18.17 -26.18 32.82
CA VAL A 155 -17.42 -26.65 33.99
C VAL A 155 -18.43 -27.27 34.96
N HIS A 156 -18.30 -28.58 35.19
CA HIS A 156 -19.11 -29.29 36.18
C HIS A 156 -18.59 -29.02 37.60
N GLU A 157 -19.43 -29.25 38.60
CA GLU A 157 -19.09 -29.07 40.01
C GLU A 157 -17.80 -29.83 40.37
N GLY A 158 -16.77 -29.10 40.80
CA GLY A 158 -15.43 -29.64 41.09
C GLY A 158 -14.37 -29.45 39.98
N GLY A 159 -14.74 -28.98 38.78
CA GLY A 159 -13.79 -28.60 37.73
C GLY A 159 -13.26 -27.17 37.90
N GLN A 160 -11.97 -26.95 37.66
CA GLN A 160 -11.39 -25.60 37.59
C GLN A 160 -10.85 -25.34 36.18
N ALA A 161 -11.26 -24.24 35.58
CA ALA A 161 -10.71 -23.75 34.32
C ALA A 161 -9.76 -22.57 34.60
N ILE A 162 -8.52 -22.68 34.12
CA ILE A 162 -7.54 -21.60 34.20
C ILE A 162 -7.66 -20.74 32.94
N VAL A 163 -7.81 -19.42 33.11
CA VAL A 163 -7.85 -18.46 32.00
C VAL A 163 -6.67 -17.50 32.13
N GLY A 164 -5.67 -17.60 31.24
CA GLY A 164 -4.47 -16.75 31.25
C GLY A 164 -3.27 -17.37 30.53
N ASP A 165 -2.18 -16.60 30.40
CA ASP A 165 -0.90 -17.04 29.81
C ASP A 165 -0.17 -17.97 30.80
N VAL A 166 -0.20 -19.29 30.57
CA VAL A 166 0.39 -20.29 31.48
C VAL A 166 1.87 -20.48 31.16
N ARG A 167 2.74 -19.78 31.89
CA ARG A 167 4.19 -20.02 31.86
C ARG A 167 4.54 -21.15 32.83
N HIS A 168 4.92 -22.31 32.31
CA HIS A 168 5.49 -23.38 33.13
C HIS A 168 6.93 -22.98 33.48
N GLY A 169 7.12 -22.40 34.66
CA GLY A 169 8.45 -22.29 35.28
C GLY A 169 8.85 -23.67 35.77
N GLY A 170 9.79 -24.32 35.08
CA GLY A 170 10.41 -25.55 35.57
C GLY A 170 11.44 -25.20 36.63
N ASP A 171 11.15 -25.57 37.88
CA ASP A 171 12.15 -25.72 38.94
C ASP A 171 12.72 -27.15 38.87
N GLY A 172 14.03 -27.23 38.68
CA GLY A 172 14.86 -28.43 38.72
C GLY A 172 16.32 -28.04 38.78
#